data_AF-A0A199XTV3-F1
#
_entry.id   AF-A0A199XTV3-F1
#
_cell.length_a   1.000
_cell.length_b   1.000
_cell.length_c   1.000
_cell.angle_alpha   90.00
_cell.angle_beta   90.00
_cell.angle_gamma   90.00
#
_symmetry.space_group_name_H-M   'P 1'
#
loop_
_entity.id
_entity.type
_entity.pdbx_description
1 polymer ?
#
loop_
_entity_poly.entity_id
_entity_poly.type
_entity_poly.pdbx_seq_one_letter_code
_entity_poly.pdbx_strand_id
1 'polypeptide(L)'
;MRIASEEIFGPVVALLKFSTEEEAIAIANDTEYGLGYDLFTQDVTRVHRVMPKIRAGIGWVNFYHPTFNEMPWGIYKKSGTDRELGWYQFLSRCKTSQYPRYGSSGMVLENRQ
;
A
#
# COMPACT_ATOMS: atom_id res chain seq x y z
N MET A 1 -17.98 -6.94 13.80
CA MET A 1 -18.25 -6.14 15.04
C MET A 1 -17.90 -4.69 14.74
N ARG A 2 -18.74 -3.71 15.09
CA ARG A 2 -18.52 -2.30 14.73
C ARG A 2 -17.14 -1.77 15.12
N ILE A 3 -16.72 -2.05 16.36
CA ILE A 3 -15.41 -1.68 16.92
C ILE A 3 -14.19 -2.25 16.16
N ALA A 4 -14.37 -3.32 15.40
CA ALA A 4 -13.29 -3.96 14.63
C ALA A 4 -13.27 -3.52 13.15
N SER A 5 -14.34 -2.88 12.67
CA SER A 5 -14.52 -2.50 11.27
C SER A 5 -14.43 -0.99 11.04
N GLU A 6 -14.75 -0.19 12.06
CA GLU A 6 -14.68 1.27 12.02
C GLU A 6 -13.42 1.78 12.74
N GLU A 7 -12.76 2.76 12.14
CA GLU A 7 -11.60 3.42 12.73
C GLU A 7 -12.03 4.34 13.89
N ILE A 8 -11.45 4.12 15.07
CA ILE A 8 -11.85 4.82 16.31
C ILE A 8 -11.02 6.10 16.53
N PHE A 9 -9.79 6.18 16.00
CA PHE A 9 -8.84 7.28 16.25
C PHE A 9 -8.58 7.59 17.73
N GLY A 10 -8.76 6.59 18.60
CA GLY A 10 -8.53 6.69 20.03
C GLY A 10 -7.79 5.46 20.57
N PRO A 11 -7.42 5.45 21.86
CA PRO A 11 -6.62 4.39 22.48
C PRO A 11 -7.47 3.13 22.77
N VAL A 12 -8.04 2.53 21.72
CA VAL A 12 -8.92 1.37 21.79
C VAL A 12 -8.40 0.29 20.85
N VAL A 13 -8.25 -0.93 21.36
CA VAL A 13 -7.78 -2.09 20.58
C VAL A 13 -8.84 -3.19 20.65
N ALA A 14 -9.20 -3.75 19.49
CA ALA A 14 -10.04 -4.93 19.39
C ALA A 14 -9.16 -6.19 19.22
N LEU A 15 -9.43 -7.23 20.00
CA LEU A 15 -8.75 -8.52 19.90
C LEU A 15 -9.70 -9.57 19.32
N LEU A 16 -9.32 -10.13 18.17
CA LEU A 16 -10.07 -11.20 17.51
C LEU A 16 -9.23 -12.47 17.56
N LYS A 17 -9.86 -13.59 17.93
CA LYS A 17 -9.22 -14.91 17.88
C LYS A 17 -9.41 -15.51 16.48
N PHE A 18 -8.42 -16.28 16.06
CA PHE A 18 -8.46 -17.12 14.87
C PHE A 18 -7.75 -18.43 15.19
N SER A 19 -8.01 -19.47 14.40
CA SER A 19 -7.44 -20.81 14.57
C SER A 19 -6.58 -21.24 13.39
N THR A 20 -6.81 -20.68 12.20
CA THR A 20 -6.06 -21.04 10.98
C THR A 20 -5.46 -19.82 10.29
N GLU A 21 -4.44 -20.04 9.43
CA GLU A 21 -3.86 -18.97 8.61
C GLU A 21 -4.92 -18.37 7.68
N GLU A 22 -5.79 -19.21 7.10
CA GLU A 22 -6.87 -18.78 6.19
C GLU A 22 -7.88 -17.89 6.89
N GLU A 23 -8.26 -18.22 8.13
CA GLU A 23 -9.16 -17.42 8.94
C GLU A 23 -8.53 -16.05 9.28
N ALA A 24 -7.24 -16.03 9.67
CA ALA A 24 -6.52 -14.79 9.93
C ALA A 24 -6.48 -13.88 8.69
N ILE A 25 -6.20 -14.46 7.52
CA ILE A 25 -6.20 -13.73 6.24
C ILE A 25 -7.60 -13.21 5.89
N ALA A 26 -8.64 -14.00 6.13
CA ALA A 26 -10.02 -13.57 5.90
C ALA A 26 -10.39 -12.38 6.80
N ILE A 27 -10.10 -12.47 8.10
CA ILE A 27 -10.35 -11.39 9.08
C ILE A 27 -9.56 -10.13 8.70
N ALA A 28 -8.28 -10.26 8.39
CA ALA A 28 -7.43 -9.13 8.02
C ALA A 28 -7.89 -8.42 6.74
N ASN A 29 -8.52 -9.14 5.82
CA ASN A 29 -9.06 -8.59 4.58
C ASN A 29 -10.50 -8.09 4.71
N ASP A 30 -11.25 -8.49 5.74
CA ASP A 30 -12.63 -8.12 6.04
C ASP A 30 -12.74 -6.70 6.63
N THR A 31 -12.23 -5.75 5.86
CA THR A 31 -12.27 -4.32 6.17
C THR A 31 -12.38 -3.53 4.87
N GLU A 32 -13.07 -2.39 4.91
CA GLU A 32 -13.13 -1.47 3.78
C GLU A 32 -11.83 -0.67 3.61
N TYR A 33 -10.93 -0.73 4.59
CA TYR A 33 -9.65 -0.03 4.62
C TYR A 33 -8.48 -0.96 4.23
N GLY A 34 -7.31 -0.38 3.95
CA GLY A 34 -6.13 -1.12 3.49
C GLY A 34 -4.84 -0.30 3.57
N LEU A 35 -4.61 0.41 4.68
CA LEU A 35 -3.38 1.19 4.86
C LEU A 35 -2.17 0.28 5.10
N GLY A 36 -2.14 -0.42 6.23
CA GLY A 36 -1.05 -1.33 6.56
C GLY A 36 -1.47 -2.47 7.48
N TYR A 37 -0.57 -3.43 7.66
CA TYR A 37 -0.72 -4.55 8.58
C TYR A 37 0.64 -5.00 9.12
N ASP A 38 0.61 -5.67 10.26
CA ASP A 38 1.79 -6.24 10.89
C ASP A 38 1.61 -7.75 11.05
N LEU A 39 2.63 -8.51 10.66
CA LEU A 39 2.68 -9.96 10.80
C LEU A 39 3.76 -10.34 11.82
N PHE A 40 3.33 -10.85 12.96
CA PHE A 40 4.22 -11.37 14.00
C PHE A 40 4.30 -12.90 13.90
N THR A 41 5.49 -13.41 13.61
CA THR A 41 5.74 -14.85 13.47
C THR A 41 7.23 -15.16 13.59
N GLN A 42 7.55 -16.33 14.15
CA GLN A 42 8.90 -16.89 14.11
C GLN A 42 9.16 -17.72 12.84
N ASP A 43 8.09 -18.13 12.14
CA ASP A 43 8.16 -18.88 10.89
C ASP A 43 8.24 -17.92 9.69
N VAL A 44 9.42 -17.84 9.06
CA VAL A 44 9.65 -17.04 7.84
C VAL A 44 8.87 -17.60 6.65
N THR A 45 8.64 -18.91 6.60
CA THR A 45 7.85 -19.51 5.50
C THR A 45 6.40 -19.04 5.56
N ARG A 46 5.85 -18.83 6.76
CA ARG A 46 4.53 -18.23 6.98
C ARG A 46 4.47 -16.80 6.45
N VAL A 47 5.53 -16.02 6.61
CA VAL A 47 5.62 -14.67 6.03
C VAL A 47 5.38 -14.72 4.53
N HIS A 48 6.12 -15.56 3.80
CA HIS A 48 5.96 -15.68 2.36
C HIS A 48 4.59 -16.22 1.92
N ARG A 49 3.92 -17.05 2.74
CA ARG A 49 2.56 -17.56 2.46
C ARG A 49 1.47 -16.53 2.70
N VAL A 50 1.58 -15.74 3.77
CA VAL A 50 0.52 -14.86 4.27
C VAL A 50 0.62 -13.47 3.65
N MET A 51 1.83 -12.89 3.61
CA MET A 51 2.08 -11.51 3.19
C MET A 51 1.48 -11.16 1.81
N PRO A 52 1.57 -12.01 0.76
CA PRO A 52 0.98 -11.72 -0.54
C PRO A 52 -0.56 -11.78 -0.58
N LYS A 53 -1.19 -12.36 0.44
CA LYS A 53 -2.64 -12.55 0.51
C LYS A 53 -3.35 -11.43 1.29
N ILE A 54 -2.60 -10.55 1.97
CA ILE A 54 -3.17 -9.40 2.68
C ILE A 54 -3.30 -8.21 1.73
N ARG A 55 -4.50 -7.61 1.67
CA ARG A 55 -4.83 -6.49 0.78
C ARG A 55 -4.64 -5.16 1.49
N ALA A 56 -3.39 -4.77 1.68
CA ALA A 56 -2.98 -3.50 2.25
C ALA A 56 -1.74 -2.95 1.53
N GLY A 57 -1.50 -1.65 1.65
CA GLY A 57 -0.39 -0.99 0.96
C GLY A 57 0.97 -1.20 1.62
N ILE A 58 1.00 -1.43 2.93
CA ILE A 58 2.21 -1.56 3.72
C ILE A 58 2.13 -2.82 4.60
N GLY A 59 3.23 -3.57 4.66
CA GLY A 59 3.33 -4.74 5.52
C GLY A 59 4.60 -4.69 6.36
N TRP A 60 4.46 -4.92 7.66
CA TRP A 60 5.59 -5.10 8.57
C TRP A 60 5.67 -6.54 9.05
N VAL A 61 6.88 -7.02 9.30
CA VAL A 61 7.12 -8.36 9.84
C VAL A 61 7.92 -8.21 11.12
N ASN A 62 7.36 -8.66 12.24
CA ASN A 62 7.96 -8.57 13.58
C ASN A 62 8.32 -7.15 14.06
N PHE A 63 7.72 -6.13 13.45
CA PHE A 63 7.81 -4.72 13.84
C PHE A 63 6.43 -4.08 13.73
N TYR A 64 6.27 -2.92 14.37
CA TYR A 64 5.05 -2.12 14.28
C TYR A 64 5.42 -0.70 13.86
N HIS A 65 4.93 -0.28 12.68
CA HIS A 65 4.94 1.10 12.22
C HIS A 65 6.28 1.80 11.83
N PRO A 66 7.48 1.17 11.76
CA PRO A 66 8.65 1.90 11.29
C PRO A 66 8.50 2.29 9.81
N THR A 67 8.95 3.49 9.47
CA THR A 67 8.92 4.01 8.09
C THR A 67 10.25 4.65 7.71
N PHE A 68 10.59 4.56 6.43
CA PHE A 68 11.82 5.09 5.87
C PHE A 68 11.48 5.96 4.65
N ASN A 69 12.18 7.09 4.49
CA ASN A 69 11.85 8.09 3.46
C ASN A 69 11.97 7.56 2.03
N GLU A 70 12.77 6.51 1.84
CA GLU A 70 13.04 5.88 0.55
C GLU A 70 11.94 4.90 0.13
N MET A 71 11.21 4.34 1.10
CA MET A 71 10.16 3.35 0.85
C MET A 71 8.83 4.04 0.53
N PRO A 72 8.07 3.56 -0.47
CA PRO A 72 6.77 4.12 -0.77
C PRO A 72 5.77 3.82 0.34
N TRP A 73 5.05 4.86 0.78
CA TRP A 73 3.90 4.74 1.67
C TRP A 73 2.63 4.64 0.82
N GLY A 74 2.19 3.41 0.55
CA GLY A 74 1.03 3.15 -0.31
C GLY A 74 -0.24 2.83 0.47
N ILE A 75 -1.39 3.08 -0.17
CA ILE A 75 -2.73 2.86 0.39
C ILE A 75 -3.59 2.01 -0.55
N TYR A 76 -4.51 1.24 0.04
CA TYR A 76 -5.48 0.39 -0.68
C TYR A 76 -6.92 0.63 -0.19
N LYS A 77 -7.90 0.29 -1.06
CA LYS A 77 -9.34 0.35 -0.79
C LYS A 77 -9.81 1.77 -0.40
N LYS A 78 -10.67 1.92 0.62
CA LYS A 78 -11.12 3.25 1.08
C LYS A 78 -10.02 4.07 1.76
N SER A 79 -8.86 3.48 2.05
CA SER A 79 -7.69 4.26 2.51
C SER A 79 -7.12 5.15 1.42
N GLY A 80 -7.48 4.91 0.16
CA GLY A 80 -7.10 5.68 -1.03
C GLY A 80 -6.26 4.88 -2.01
N THR A 81 -5.70 5.55 -3.01
CA THR A 81 -5.04 4.91 -4.16
C THR A 81 -3.61 5.38 -4.42
N ASP A 82 -3.17 6.41 -3.73
CA ASP A 82 -1.90 7.07 -4.00
C ASP A 82 -0.73 6.38 -3.29
N ARG A 83 0.48 6.83 -3.63
CA ARG A 83 1.71 6.45 -2.94
C ARG A 83 2.50 7.69 -2.64
N GLU A 84 2.86 7.85 -1.38
CA GLU A 84 3.72 8.93 -0.90
C GLU A 84 5.13 8.38 -0.63
N LEU A 85 6.04 9.29 -0.26
CA LEU A 85 7.46 9.03 -0.01
C LEU A 85 8.24 8.47 -1.23
N GLY A 86 9.54 8.35 -1.05
CA GLY A 86 10.48 7.79 -2.00
C GLY A 86 10.38 8.41 -3.40
N TRP A 87 10.70 7.58 -4.40
CA TRP A 87 10.64 7.98 -5.79
C TRP A 87 9.21 8.20 -6.30
N TYR A 88 8.23 7.53 -5.70
CA TYR A 88 6.82 7.65 -6.09
C TYR A 88 6.29 9.06 -5.85
N GLN A 89 6.61 9.68 -4.71
CA GLN A 89 6.22 11.05 -4.42
C GLN A 89 6.89 12.09 -5.31
N PHE A 90 8.14 11.84 -5.72
CA PHE A 90 8.82 12.71 -6.68
C PHE A 90 8.14 12.62 -8.05
N LEU A 91 7.93 11.41 -8.56
CA LEU A 91 7.29 11.18 -9.85
C LEU A 91 5.84 11.68 -9.91
N SER A 92 5.08 11.62 -8.80
CA SER A 92 3.70 12.12 -8.77
C SER A 92 3.60 13.62 -9.03
N ARG A 93 4.69 14.37 -8.87
CA ARG A 93 4.79 15.80 -9.18
C ARG A 93 5.29 16.08 -10.60
N CYS A 94 5.79 15.06 -11.30
CA CYS A 94 6.28 15.20 -12.67
C CYS A 94 5.16 14.93 -13.68
N LYS A 95 5.07 15.78 -14.71
CA LYS A 95 4.18 15.52 -15.86
C LYS A 95 4.95 14.74 -16.92
N THR A 96 4.45 13.57 -17.28
CA THR A 96 4.97 12.83 -18.44
C THR A 96 4.43 13.48 -19.72
N SER A 97 5.32 13.99 -20.56
CA SER A 97 4.98 14.45 -21.91
C SER A 97 5.49 13.42 -22.92
N GLN A 98 4.62 12.96 -23.80
CA GLN A 98 4.96 12.03 -24.87
C GLN A 98 5.11 12.79 -26.17
N TYR A 99 6.30 12.73 -26.78
CA TYR A 99 6.56 13.30 -28.10
C TYR A 99 6.60 12.19 -29.15
N PRO A 100 5.55 12.03 -29.97
CA PRO A 100 5.59 11.09 -31.08
C PRO A 100 6.62 11.58 -32.10
N ARG A 101 7.62 10.74 -32.41
CA ARG A 101 8.57 11.02 -33.50
C ARG A 101 7.94 10.59 -34.82
N TYR A 102 7.66 11.57 -35.69
CA TYR A 102 7.43 11.32 -37.11
C TYR A 102 8.78 11.32 -37.84
N GLY A 103 9.13 10.21 -38.48
CA GLY A 103 10.32 10.10 -39.33
C GLY A 103 10.03 10.59 -40.75
N SER A 104 10.86 11.55 -41.22
CA SER A 104 10.97 12.10 -42.59
C SER A 104 9.66 12.20 -43.38
N SER A 105 8.91 13.31 -43.28
CA SER A 105 9.36 14.62 -43.76
C SER A 105 8.75 15.78 -42.94
N GLY A 106 9.61 16.59 -42.33
CA GLY A 106 9.30 17.99 -42.02
C GLY A 106 8.87 18.31 -40.59
N MET A 107 9.73 19.13 -39.95
CA MET A 107 9.43 20.12 -38.90
C MET A 107 8.88 19.65 -37.55
N VAL A 108 9.81 19.52 -36.60
CA VAL A 108 9.51 19.74 -35.17
C VAL A 108 9.41 21.26 -34.97
N LEU A 109 8.18 21.79 -34.85
CA LEU A 109 7.95 23.14 -34.33
C LEU A 109 8.00 23.07 -32.81
N GLU A 110 9.09 23.58 -32.26
CA GLU A 110 9.30 23.80 -30.83
C GLU A 110 8.38 24.96 -30.39
N ASN A 111 7.21 24.63 -29.84
CA ASN A 111 6.31 25.63 -29.26
C ASN A 111 6.71 25.84 -27.79
N ARG A 112 7.53 26.87 -27.56
CA ARG A 112 7.68 27.49 -26.23
C ARG A 112 6.40 28.24 -25.89
N GLN A 113 5.74 27.85 -24.81
CA GLN A 113 4.99 28.74 -23.92
C GLN A 113 5.36 28.41 -22.49
#